data_AF-A0A0R1PDY1-F1
#
_entry.id   AF-A0A0R1PDY1-F1
#
_cell.length_a   1.000
_cell.length_b   1.000
_cell.length_c   1.000
_cell.angle_alpha   90.00
_cell.angle_beta   90.00
_cell.angle_gamma   90.00
#
_symmetry.space_group_name_H-M   'P 1'
#
loop_
_entity.id
_entity.type
_entity.pdbx_description
1 polymer ?
#
loop_
_entity_poly.entity_id
_entity_poly.type
_entity_poly.pdbx_seq_one_letter_code
_entity_poly.pdbx_strand_id
1 'polypeptide(L)'
;MWDDINNKPIFLGNEKRPGFNKNTGTYTITGKPGSSMTDLTLAIPGYKLLNFNDVYSHFKKGDDVFQYLIPNENTTLTLHYVPLSPIQVNYIDEDTGKKIAVSVLPTDWAVPDSGAYINGDEKAPSASKYMVNGLEISGYDLVSSKSVSGTVGQVQISKDNPNPITINFYYKRNGQFKTTQSLDNENGQVIGTKWSTMPGYFSVSGVYGLKYSDDNGDVNAKINELIKKYADQGFTYLGFVGTHDNNDYYNYRQAGIWLHFVPNKNVIVNYVDENGKPLATSDILSRNSNNPNQKNNGIDENNYWYPSGEWQAIAKTINGYTLDTSKTPAKISGKFNSLMQSITFVYKLVNNPKKPVNPKQPVKPTQPAKPAKPAKPSQPKTKTPAKPVKPTQPTKPTQLIKTNVNEKKTVSLVNDKEKIPSKNREALPQTGENNSQSQTMSFIGILLAMFGSSLGFLDIKKRHND
;
A
#
# COMPACT_ATOMS: atom_id res chain seq x y z
N MET A 1 2.06 15.17 -11.35
CA MET A 1 3.27 14.56 -11.97
C MET A 1 3.94 15.63 -12.84
N TRP A 2 5.27 15.64 -12.90
CA TRP A 2 6.07 16.57 -13.68
C TRP A 2 6.55 15.85 -14.95
N ASP A 3 6.46 16.50 -16.12
CA ASP A 3 7.06 16.01 -17.37
C ASP A 3 8.52 16.48 -17.39
N ASP A 4 9.45 15.58 -17.07
CA ASP A 4 10.88 15.89 -17.02
C ASP A 4 11.50 16.14 -18.40
N ILE A 5 10.83 15.73 -19.49
CA ILE A 5 11.32 15.93 -20.87
C ILE A 5 11.03 17.36 -21.34
N ASN A 6 9.87 17.90 -20.93
CA ASN A 6 9.41 19.23 -21.37
C ASN A 6 9.39 20.28 -20.25
N ASN A 7 9.84 19.90 -19.05
CA ASN A 7 9.90 20.71 -17.84
C ASN A 7 8.59 21.46 -17.51
N LYS A 8 7.46 20.74 -17.55
CA LYS A 8 6.12 21.27 -17.26
C LYS A 8 5.32 20.31 -16.37
N PRO A 9 4.44 20.81 -15.49
CA PRO A 9 3.52 19.96 -14.74
C PRO A 9 2.46 19.34 -15.67
N ILE A 10 2.29 18.02 -15.60
CA ILE A 10 1.24 17.27 -16.31
C ILE A 10 -0.04 17.36 -15.47
N PHE A 11 -1.05 18.04 -16.01
CA PHE A 11 -2.40 18.12 -15.45
C PHE A 11 -3.37 17.29 -16.30
N LEU A 12 -3.93 16.23 -15.71
CA LEU A 12 -4.93 15.37 -16.35
C LEU A 12 -6.35 15.84 -15.99
N GLY A 13 -6.73 17.01 -16.48
CA GLY A 13 -8.12 17.49 -16.48
C GLY A 13 -8.33 18.30 -17.75
N ASN A 14 -9.09 17.75 -18.71
CA ASN A 14 -9.40 18.31 -20.04
C ASN A 14 -8.67 19.62 -20.37
N GLU A 15 -7.42 19.52 -20.84
CA GLU A 15 -6.54 20.63 -21.26
C GLU A 15 -7.08 21.48 -22.42
N LYS A 16 -8.35 21.29 -22.82
CA LYS A 16 -8.94 21.86 -24.04
C LYS A 16 -10.32 22.46 -23.80
N ARG A 17 -10.60 23.13 -22.67
CA ARG A 17 -11.73 24.09 -22.61
C ARG A 17 -11.22 25.46 -23.06
N PRO A 18 -11.50 25.89 -24.31
CA PRO A 18 -11.07 27.20 -24.79
C PRO A 18 -11.69 28.27 -23.90
N GLY A 19 -10.87 29.16 -23.32
CA GLY A 19 -11.31 30.25 -22.45
C GLY A 19 -11.07 30.05 -20.94
N PHE A 20 -10.55 28.90 -20.49
CA PHE A 20 -10.18 28.72 -19.07
C PHE A 20 -8.76 29.21 -18.79
N ASN A 21 -8.65 30.18 -17.89
CA ASN A 21 -7.37 30.68 -17.40
C ASN A 21 -7.06 30.05 -16.04
N LYS A 22 -6.15 29.07 -16.05
CA LYS A 22 -5.71 28.35 -14.85
C LYS A 22 -5.00 29.22 -13.80
N ASN A 23 -4.42 30.35 -14.21
CA ASN A 23 -3.69 31.24 -13.30
C ASN A 23 -4.64 32.09 -12.47
N THR A 24 -5.78 32.47 -13.06
CA THR A 24 -6.81 33.29 -12.42
C THR A 24 -7.99 32.45 -11.93
N GLY A 25 -8.09 31.19 -12.33
CA GLY A 25 -9.25 30.33 -12.06
C GLY A 25 -10.51 30.78 -12.79
N THR A 26 -10.39 31.58 -13.85
CA THR A 26 -11.56 32.18 -14.53
C THR A 26 -11.86 31.50 -15.84
N TYR A 27 -13.15 31.31 -16.13
CA TYR A 27 -13.64 30.90 -17.44
C TYR A 27 -14.57 31.97 -17.99
N THR A 28 -14.23 32.56 -19.13
CA THR A 28 -15.04 33.63 -19.74
C THR A 28 -15.69 33.13 -21.02
N ILE A 29 -17.01 33.31 -21.11
CA ILE A 29 -17.79 33.07 -22.33
C ILE A 29 -18.54 34.34 -22.69
N THR A 30 -18.43 34.73 -23.95
CA THR A 30 -19.28 35.75 -24.56
C THR A 30 -20.20 35.07 -25.55
N GLY A 31 -21.50 35.30 -25.44
CA GLY A 31 -22.43 34.85 -26.46
C GLY A 31 -23.24 35.99 -27.06
N LYS A 32 -23.80 35.70 -28.23
CA LYS A 32 -24.48 36.67 -29.09
C LYS A 32 -25.98 36.73 -28.78
N PRO A 33 -26.64 37.88 -29.03
CA PRO A 33 -28.08 38.02 -28.91
C PRO A 33 -28.84 36.86 -29.57
N GLY A 34 -29.84 36.32 -28.87
CA GLY A 34 -30.68 35.24 -29.38
C GLY A 34 -30.03 33.86 -29.46
N SER A 35 -28.78 33.71 -28.98
CA SER A 35 -28.15 32.39 -28.79
C SER A 35 -28.34 31.87 -27.36
N SER A 36 -28.14 30.57 -27.17
CA SER A 36 -28.14 29.92 -25.86
C SER A 36 -26.72 29.51 -25.48
N MET A 37 -26.29 29.82 -24.26
CA MET A 37 -25.10 29.19 -23.68
C MET A 37 -25.52 27.92 -22.95
N THR A 38 -25.01 26.77 -23.40
CA THR A 38 -25.19 25.46 -22.76
C THR A 38 -23.96 25.11 -21.94
N ASP A 39 -24.05 24.10 -21.06
CA ASP A 39 -22.89 23.51 -20.36
C ASP A 39 -22.12 24.41 -19.39
N LEU A 40 -22.65 25.59 -19.05
CA LEU A 40 -22.03 26.57 -18.15
C LEU A 40 -21.80 26.05 -16.72
N THR A 41 -22.49 24.97 -16.33
CA THR A 41 -22.36 24.33 -15.01
C THR A 41 -21.59 23.00 -15.04
N LEU A 42 -21.04 22.60 -16.20
CA LEU A 42 -20.20 21.40 -16.27
C LEU A 42 -18.99 21.60 -15.34
N ALA A 43 -18.87 20.73 -14.32
CA ALA A 43 -17.74 20.76 -13.41
C ALA A 43 -16.44 20.70 -14.20
N ILE A 44 -15.46 21.46 -13.73
CA ILE A 44 -14.06 21.23 -14.06
C ILE A 44 -13.57 20.29 -12.96
N PRO A 45 -13.23 19.02 -13.26
CA PRO A 45 -12.67 18.10 -12.28
C PRO A 45 -11.50 18.74 -11.53
N GLY A 46 -11.50 18.61 -10.21
CA GLY A 46 -10.52 19.26 -9.34
C GLY A 46 -10.87 20.68 -8.91
N TYR A 47 -12.00 21.24 -9.36
CA TYR A 47 -12.39 22.62 -9.04
C TYR A 47 -13.85 22.75 -8.59
N LYS A 48 -14.11 23.78 -7.78
CA LYS A 48 -15.44 24.23 -7.38
C LYS A 48 -15.74 25.61 -7.98
N LEU A 49 -16.94 25.77 -8.53
CA LEU A 49 -17.47 27.06 -9.00
C LEU A 49 -17.92 27.90 -7.79
N LEU A 50 -17.36 29.10 -7.63
CA LEU A 50 -17.60 29.98 -6.50
C LEU A 50 -18.84 30.86 -6.67
N ASN A 51 -19.05 31.41 -7.87
CA ASN A 51 -20.19 32.27 -8.18
C ASN A 51 -21.38 31.45 -8.73
N PHE A 52 -21.59 30.25 -8.21
CA PHE A 52 -22.65 29.35 -8.69
C PHE A 52 -24.03 29.98 -8.57
N ASN A 53 -24.36 30.61 -7.43
CA ASN A 53 -25.69 31.20 -7.23
C ASN A 53 -25.98 32.36 -8.19
N ASP A 54 -24.99 33.22 -8.42
CA ASP A 54 -25.13 34.35 -9.35
C ASP A 54 -25.40 33.83 -10.76
N VAL A 55 -24.60 32.86 -11.20
CA VAL A 55 -24.73 32.19 -12.50
C VAL A 55 -26.10 31.51 -12.59
N TYR A 56 -26.45 30.69 -11.60
CA TYR A 56 -27.67 29.87 -11.56
C TYR A 56 -28.95 30.71 -11.59
N SER A 57 -28.98 31.87 -10.94
CA SER A 57 -30.15 32.76 -10.89
C SER A 57 -30.68 33.18 -12.26
N HIS A 58 -29.85 33.08 -13.29
CA HIS A 58 -30.20 33.44 -14.66
C HIS A 58 -30.60 32.25 -15.55
N PHE A 59 -30.64 31.02 -15.00
CA PHE A 59 -31.10 29.84 -15.74
C PHE A 59 -32.57 29.56 -15.46
N LYS A 60 -33.31 29.17 -16.50
CA LYS A 60 -34.67 28.67 -16.33
C LYS A 60 -34.62 27.28 -15.69
N LYS A 61 -35.37 27.10 -14.60
CA LYS A 61 -35.56 25.81 -13.92
C LYS A 61 -36.42 24.91 -14.81
N GLY A 62 -35.90 23.77 -15.28
CA GLY A 62 -36.71 22.75 -15.96
C GLY A 62 -36.08 22.02 -17.14
N ASP A 63 -34.94 22.46 -17.68
CA ASP A 63 -34.28 21.75 -18.79
C ASP A 63 -33.10 20.91 -18.28
N ASP A 64 -32.95 19.70 -18.83
CA ASP A 64 -31.84 18.76 -18.60
C ASP A 64 -30.45 19.37 -18.90
N VAL A 65 -30.42 20.54 -19.55
CA VAL A 65 -29.24 21.34 -19.84
C VAL A 65 -29.49 22.75 -19.34
N PHE A 66 -28.60 23.27 -18.48
CA PHE A 66 -28.60 24.67 -18.07
C PHE A 66 -28.42 25.56 -19.31
N GLN A 67 -29.51 26.14 -19.83
CA GLN A 67 -29.48 27.09 -20.94
C GLN A 67 -29.62 28.53 -20.41
N TYR A 68 -28.57 29.34 -20.59
CA TYR A 68 -28.68 30.79 -20.42
C TYR A 68 -29.09 31.37 -21.78
N LEU A 69 -30.31 31.87 -21.87
CA LEU A 69 -30.80 32.58 -23.05
C LEU A 69 -30.22 33.98 -23.04
N ILE A 70 -29.40 34.28 -24.04
CA ILE A 70 -28.73 35.57 -24.11
C ILE A 70 -29.76 36.63 -24.51
N PRO A 71 -29.93 37.70 -23.69
CA PRO A 71 -30.82 38.81 -23.99
C PRO A 71 -30.50 39.48 -25.34
N ASN A 72 -31.27 40.52 -25.70
CA ASN A 72 -31.13 41.24 -26.96
C ASN A 72 -29.79 42.01 -27.15
N GLU A 73 -28.80 41.76 -26.30
CA GLU A 73 -27.46 42.33 -26.33
C GLU A 73 -26.38 41.28 -26.02
N ASN A 74 -25.14 41.53 -26.46
CA ASN A 74 -24.01 40.64 -26.17
C ASN A 74 -23.82 40.52 -24.66
N THR A 75 -23.81 39.30 -24.15
CA THR A 75 -23.59 39.03 -22.72
C THR A 75 -22.27 38.29 -22.54
N THR A 76 -21.45 38.77 -21.61
CA THR A 76 -20.23 38.08 -21.17
C THR A 76 -20.41 37.57 -19.75
N LEU A 77 -20.23 36.27 -19.57
CA LEU A 77 -20.25 35.62 -18.27
C LEU A 77 -18.82 35.24 -17.88
N THR A 78 -18.43 35.57 -16.65
CA THR A 78 -17.16 35.11 -16.06
C THR A 78 -17.47 34.17 -14.90
N LEU A 79 -17.01 32.92 -15.03
CA LEU A 79 -17.11 31.91 -13.98
C LEU A 79 -15.82 31.89 -13.17
N HIS A 80 -15.93 31.83 -11.84
CA HIS A 80 -14.80 31.79 -10.92
C HIS A 80 -14.66 30.42 -10.29
N TYR A 81 -13.58 29.72 -10.61
CA TYR A 81 -13.25 28.41 -10.08
C TYR A 81 -12.11 28.47 -9.08
N VAL A 82 -12.21 27.66 -8.04
CA VAL A 82 -11.15 27.43 -7.06
C VAL A 82 -10.80 25.94 -7.01
N PRO A 83 -9.52 25.56 -6.89
CA PRO A 83 -9.14 24.16 -6.70
C PRO A 83 -9.78 23.55 -5.46
N LEU A 84 -10.15 22.27 -5.55
CA LEU A 84 -10.55 21.46 -4.42
C LEU A 84 -9.34 21.18 -3.51
N SER A 85 -9.61 21.10 -2.21
CA SER A 85 -8.60 20.75 -1.22
C SER A 85 -8.18 19.29 -1.37
N PRO A 86 -6.88 18.97 -1.21
CA PRO A 86 -6.45 17.57 -1.10
C PRO A 86 -6.90 16.97 0.24
N ILE A 87 -6.84 15.64 0.34
CA ILE A 87 -7.11 14.92 1.59
C ILE A 87 -5.77 14.56 2.23
N GLN A 88 -5.49 15.10 3.41
CA GLN A 88 -4.30 14.78 4.19
C GLN A 88 -4.66 13.80 5.29
N VAL A 89 -3.96 12.67 5.32
CA VAL A 89 -4.12 11.63 6.33
C VAL A 89 -2.88 11.59 7.20
N ASN A 90 -3.05 11.78 8.50
CA ASN A 90 -1.99 11.67 9.49
C ASN A 90 -2.15 10.37 10.30
N TYR A 91 -1.05 9.65 10.48
CA TYR A 91 -0.97 8.48 11.36
C TYR A 91 -0.21 8.90 12.61
N ILE A 92 -0.89 8.91 13.76
CA ILE A 92 -0.43 9.61 14.96
C ILE A 92 -0.20 8.61 16.09
N ASP A 93 0.95 8.71 16.74
CA ASP A 93 1.24 8.04 18.00
C ASP A 93 0.41 8.72 19.11
N GLU A 94 -0.57 8.01 19.65
CA GLU A 94 -1.56 8.53 20.61
C GLU A 94 -0.89 9.05 21.88
N ASP A 95 0.14 8.37 22.38
CA ASP A 95 0.81 8.71 23.63
C ASP A 95 1.67 9.98 23.50
N THR A 96 2.29 10.20 22.34
CA THR A 96 3.23 11.32 22.13
C THR A 96 2.67 12.46 21.29
N GLY A 97 1.56 12.25 20.58
CA GLY A 97 1.01 13.18 19.59
C GLY A 97 1.86 13.35 18.33
N LYS A 98 2.97 12.61 18.20
CA LYS A 98 3.86 12.72 17.04
C LYS A 98 3.29 11.95 15.84
N LYS A 99 3.48 12.52 14.65
CA LYS A 99 3.15 11.84 13.40
C LYS A 99 4.15 10.71 13.16
N ILE A 100 3.63 9.50 12.97
CA ILE A 100 4.37 8.31 12.55
C ILE A 100 4.56 8.34 11.03
N ALA A 101 3.51 8.71 10.30
CA ALA A 101 3.51 8.84 8.85
C ALA A 101 2.44 9.86 8.39
N VAL A 102 2.53 10.29 7.14
CA VAL A 102 1.54 11.16 6.47
C VAL A 102 1.34 10.66 5.05
N SER A 103 0.10 10.68 4.56
CA SER A 103 -0.22 10.48 3.14
C SER A 103 -1.16 11.58 2.64
N VAL A 104 -1.03 11.95 1.37
CA VAL A 104 -1.90 12.94 0.73
C VAL A 104 -2.56 12.32 -0.49
N LEU A 105 -3.89 12.35 -0.53
CA LEU A 105 -4.68 11.90 -1.67
C LEU A 105 -5.15 13.14 -2.45
N PRO A 106 -4.75 13.29 -3.72
CA PRO A 106 -5.15 14.43 -4.56
C PRO A 106 -6.64 14.37 -4.91
N THR A 107 -7.21 15.52 -5.22
CA THR A 107 -8.64 15.69 -5.56
C THR A 107 -8.84 16.27 -6.96
N ASP A 108 -7.80 16.28 -7.80
CA ASP A 108 -7.79 16.86 -9.16
C ASP A 108 -8.87 16.30 -10.10
N TRP A 109 -9.54 15.21 -9.71
CA TRP A 109 -10.51 14.48 -10.51
C TRP A 109 -11.89 14.41 -9.86
N ALA A 110 -11.95 14.82 -8.59
CA ALA A 110 -13.17 14.91 -7.84
C ALA A 110 -13.99 16.09 -8.33
N VAL A 111 -15.29 16.03 -8.10
CA VAL A 111 -16.22 17.12 -8.37
C VAL A 111 -17.04 17.43 -7.12
N PRO A 112 -17.43 18.69 -6.90
CA PRO A 112 -18.42 19.02 -5.88
C PRO A 112 -19.83 18.67 -6.37
N ASP A 113 -20.81 18.85 -5.49
CA ASP A 113 -22.23 18.71 -5.84
C ASP A 113 -22.58 19.49 -7.11
N SER A 114 -23.40 18.88 -7.97
CA SER A 114 -23.96 19.58 -9.11
C SER A 114 -25.05 20.55 -8.69
N GLY A 115 -25.32 21.52 -9.55
CA GLY A 115 -26.42 22.44 -9.33
C GLY A 115 -27.78 21.75 -9.24
N ALA A 116 -28.02 20.73 -10.06
CA ALA A 116 -29.26 19.95 -10.01
C ALA A 116 -29.40 19.22 -8.66
N TYR A 117 -28.31 18.59 -8.18
CA TYR A 117 -28.29 17.93 -6.87
C TYR A 117 -28.57 18.90 -5.72
N ILE A 118 -27.94 20.08 -5.73
CA ILE A 118 -28.20 21.15 -4.74
C ILE A 118 -29.68 21.60 -4.75
N ASN A 119 -30.36 21.50 -5.89
CA ASN A 119 -31.76 21.87 -6.03
C ASN A 119 -32.75 20.71 -5.80
N GLY A 120 -32.28 19.58 -5.25
CA GLY A 120 -33.11 18.47 -4.80
C GLY A 120 -33.27 17.33 -5.80
N ASP A 121 -32.55 17.34 -6.93
CA ASP A 121 -32.50 16.16 -7.79
C ASP A 121 -31.48 15.15 -7.24
N GLU A 122 -31.96 14.17 -6.48
CA GLU A 122 -31.14 13.12 -5.88
C GLU A 122 -30.43 12.22 -6.91
N LYS A 123 -30.87 12.22 -8.18
CA LYS A 123 -30.27 11.43 -9.26
C LYS A 123 -29.13 12.16 -9.96
N ALA A 124 -29.02 13.47 -9.76
CA ALA A 124 -27.95 14.27 -10.32
C ALA A 124 -26.61 13.99 -9.64
N PRO A 125 -25.49 14.25 -10.34
CA PRO A 125 -24.16 14.11 -9.76
C PRO A 125 -24.01 14.85 -8.43
N SER A 126 -23.75 14.08 -7.37
CA SER A 126 -23.33 14.60 -6.07
C SER A 126 -21.81 14.83 -6.02
N ALA A 127 -21.33 15.38 -4.92
CA ALA A 127 -19.91 15.48 -4.63
C ALA A 127 -19.24 14.08 -4.67
N SER A 128 -18.04 14.03 -5.23
CA SER A 128 -17.21 12.84 -5.22
C SER A 128 -16.94 12.41 -3.78
N LYS A 129 -17.03 11.11 -3.52
CA LYS A 129 -16.72 10.53 -2.22
C LYS A 129 -15.24 10.22 -2.10
N TYR A 130 -14.76 10.15 -0.88
CA TYR A 130 -13.47 9.56 -0.54
C TYR A 130 -13.62 8.55 0.59
N MET A 131 -12.68 7.61 0.65
CA MET A 131 -12.44 6.77 1.81
C MET A 131 -10.93 6.69 2.00
N VAL A 132 -10.47 6.74 3.24
CA VAL A 132 -9.08 6.52 3.63
C VAL A 132 -9.00 5.45 4.70
N ASN A 133 -7.93 4.65 4.70
CA ASN A 133 -7.72 3.55 5.62
C ASN A 133 -6.63 3.88 6.66
N GLY A 134 -6.79 3.31 7.86
CA GLY A 134 -5.69 3.11 8.77
C GLY A 134 -4.70 2.08 8.18
N LEU A 135 -3.42 2.23 8.51
CA LEU A 135 -2.35 1.38 8.03
C LEU A 135 -1.95 0.35 9.07
N GLU A 136 -1.41 -0.77 8.61
CA GLU A 136 -0.68 -1.68 9.48
C GLU A 136 0.73 -1.12 9.72
N ILE A 137 1.01 -0.75 10.97
CA ILE A 137 2.28 -0.13 11.38
C ILE A 137 2.94 -1.04 12.42
N SER A 138 4.11 -1.57 12.10
CA SER A 138 4.85 -2.47 12.99
C SER A 138 5.19 -1.80 14.32
N GLY A 139 4.90 -2.48 15.44
CA GLY A 139 5.10 -1.95 16.79
C GLY A 139 3.97 -1.07 17.32
N TYR A 140 2.88 -0.94 16.55
CA TYR A 140 1.73 -0.11 16.87
C TYR A 140 0.42 -0.85 16.62
N ASP A 141 -0.53 -0.66 17.53
CA ASP A 141 -1.92 -1.08 17.35
C ASP A 141 -2.76 0.14 16.94
N LEU A 142 -3.57 0.00 15.89
CA LEU A 142 -4.55 1.02 15.51
C LEU A 142 -5.65 1.07 16.58
N VAL A 143 -5.87 2.23 17.17
CA VAL A 143 -6.88 2.45 18.23
C VAL A 143 -8.07 3.31 17.79
N SER A 144 -8.00 3.94 16.60
CA SER A 144 -9.13 4.63 15.97
C SER A 144 -9.90 3.71 15.01
N SER A 145 -10.86 4.26 14.26
CA SER A 145 -11.56 3.52 13.20
C SER A 145 -10.58 2.98 12.14
N LYS A 146 -10.95 1.86 11.50
CA LYS A 146 -10.15 1.24 10.43
C LYS A 146 -10.17 2.04 9.13
N SER A 147 -11.24 2.79 8.89
CA SER A 147 -11.39 3.67 7.74
C SER A 147 -12.25 4.87 8.11
N VAL A 148 -12.14 5.92 7.30
CA VAL A 148 -12.95 7.13 7.37
C VAL A 148 -13.39 7.48 5.96
N SER A 149 -14.67 7.80 5.80
CA SER A 149 -15.24 8.20 4.51
C SER A 149 -15.85 9.60 4.60
N GLY A 150 -15.97 10.27 3.46
CA GLY A 150 -16.62 11.58 3.35
C GLY A 150 -16.79 12.01 1.90
N THR A 151 -17.10 13.29 1.70
CA THR A 151 -17.27 13.90 0.38
C THR A 151 -16.25 15.02 0.14
N VAL A 152 -15.89 15.22 -1.12
CA VAL A 152 -14.97 16.27 -1.55
C VAL A 152 -15.76 17.53 -1.89
N GLY A 153 -15.76 18.50 -0.99
CA GLY A 153 -16.40 19.81 -1.21
C GLY A 153 -15.60 21.02 -0.69
N GLN A 154 -14.53 20.76 0.07
CA GLN A 154 -13.61 21.77 0.60
C GLN A 154 -12.69 22.29 -0.50
N VAL A 155 -12.32 23.57 -0.40
CA VAL A 155 -11.53 24.29 -1.41
C VAL A 155 -10.25 24.86 -0.82
N GLN A 156 -9.24 24.99 -1.67
CA GLN A 156 -7.98 25.63 -1.32
C GLN A 156 -8.21 27.10 -0.99
N ILE A 157 -7.45 27.64 -0.04
CA ILE A 157 -7.50 29.08 0.31
C ILE A 157 -6.62 29.86 -0.66
N SER A 158 -5.43 29.32 -0.97
CA SER A 158 -4.50 29.88 -1.95
C SER A 158 -3.58 28.77 -2.46
N LYS A 159 -2.74 29.08 -3.45
CA LYS A 159 -1.73 28.15 -3.95
C LYS A 159 -0.78 27.66 -2.86
N ASP A 160 -0.45 28.52 -1.90
CA ASP A 160 0.47 28.21 -0.78
C ASP A 160 -0.27 27.70 0.46
N ASN A 161 -1.61 27.75 0.46
CA ASN A 161 -2.45 27.22 1.53
C ASN A 161 -3.49 26.24 0.94
N PRO A 162 -3.13 24.94 0.84
CA PRO A 162 -4.00 23.94 0.24
C PRO A 162 -5.25 23.65 1.09
N ASN A 163 -5.31 24.13 2.34
CA ASN A 163 -6.45 23.94 3.24
C ASN A 163 -6.98 22.49 3.20
N PRO A 164 -6.19 21.47 3.58
CA PRO A 164 -6.53 20.08 3.32
C PRO A 164 -7.70 19.59 4.18
N ILE A 165 -8.49 18.66 3.64
CA ILE A 165 -9.39 17.83 4.46
C ILE A 165 -8.50 16.92 5.30
N THR A 166 -8.46 17.16 6.62
CA THR A 166 -7.51 16.48 7.50
C THR A 166 -8.17 15.31 8.22
N ILE A 167 -7.60 14.11 8.06
CA ILE A 167 -8.03 12.88 8.71
C ILE A 167 -6.90 12.35 9.60
N ASN A 168 -7.22 11.94 10.83
CA ASN A 168 -6.25 11.42 11.78
C ASN A 168 -6.60 9.98 12.16
N PHE A 169 -5.63 9.08 12.03
CA PHE A 169 -5.67 7.73 12.61
C PHE A 169 -4.73 7.67 13.81
N TYR A 170 -5.21 7.13 14.93
CA TYR A 170 -4.45 7.09 16.18
C TYR A 170 -3.95 5.67 16.47
N TYR A 171 -2.72 5.58 16.97
CA TYR A 171 -2.02 4.33 17.20
C TYR A 171 -1.37 4.30 18.58
N LYS A 172 -1.44 3.14 19.23
CA LYS A 172 -0.79 2.91 20.53
C LYS A 172 0.40 1.98 20.37
N ARG A 173 1.52 2.28 21.04
CA ARG A 173 2.70 1.40 21.01
C ARG A 173 2.39 0.10 21.74
N ASN A 174 2.64 -1.02 21.09
CA ASN A 174 2.44 -2.36 21.68
C ASN A 174 3.74 -3.00 22.17
N GLY A 175 4.84 -2.24 22.20
CA GLY A 175 6.10 -2.62 22.85
C GLY A 175 6.91 -3.69 22.12
N GLN A 176 6.47 -4.17 20.95
CA GLN A 176 7.17 -5.26 20.28
C GLN A 176 8.51 -4.84 19.65
N PHE A 177 8.68 -3.60 19.18
CA PHE A 177 9.92 -3.14 18.51
C PHE A 177 10.24 -1.66 18.73
N LYS A 178 11.53 -1.31 18.72
CA LYS A 178 12.00 0.05 18.41
C LYS A 178 12.22 0.13 16.90
N THR A 179 11.28 0.72 16.17
CA THR A 179 11.53 1.10 14.78
C THR A 179 12.59 2.19 14.76
N THR A 180 13.66 2.00 13.97
CA THR A 180 14.46 3.15 13.55
C THR A 180 13.57 4.00 12.66
N GLN A 181 13.62 5.31 12.89
CA GLN A 181 12.70 6.31 12.36
C GLN A 181 12.46 6.13 10.85
N SER A 182 11.24 6.44 10.43
CA SER A 182 10.99 7.01 9.10
C SER A 182 12.15 7.95 8.79
N LEU A 183 12.82 7.76 7.65
CA LEU A 183 13.68 8.82 7.13
C LEU A 183 12.89 10.13 7.22
N ASP A 184 13.50 11.11 7.88
CA ASP A 184 13.06 12.49 7.85
C ASP A 184 12.80 12.85 6.40
N ASN A 185 11.53 13.05 6.08
CA ASN A 185 11.04 13.81 4.95
C ASN A 185 9.58 14.07 5.30
N GLU A 186 9.32 15.30 5.77
CA GLU A 186 8.03 15.79 6.27
C GLU A 186 6.85 15.67 5.26
N ASN A 187 7.09 15.10 4.08
CA ASN A 187 6.15 14.91 3.00
C ASN A 187 6.28 13.49 2.43
N GLY A 188 5.93 12.47 3.22
CA GLY A 188 6.01 11.04 2.89
C GLY A 188 5.84 10.71 1.40
N GLN A 189 6.70 9.82 0.89
CA GLN A 189 6.76 9.46 -0.53
C GLN A 189 5.41 8.91 -1.04
N VAL A 190 4.71 9.70 -1.85
CA VAL A 190 3.47 9.32 -2.56
C VAL A 190 3.84 8.77 -3.94
N ILE A 191 3.43 7.53 -4.26
CA ILE A 191 3.46 7.01 -5.64
C ILE A 191 2.11 6.38 -5.97
N GLY A 192 1.43 6.95 -6.97
CA GLY A 192 0.61 6.21 -7.94
C GLY A 192 -0.85 5.87 -7.60
N THR A 193 -1.73 5.64 -8.57
CA THR A 193 -1.67 5.78 -10.04
C THR A 193 -3.10 5.59 -10.55
N LYS A 194 -3.51 6.40 -11.52
CA LYS A 194 -4.86 6.40 -12.13
C LYS A 194 -5.49 5.03 -12.37
N TRP A 195 -6.75 4.81 -11.98
CA TRP A 195 -7.49 3.54 -12.13
C TRP A 195 -7.37 2.91 -13.52
N SER A 196 -7.58 3.71 -14.57
CA SER A 196 -7.57 3.25 -15.96
C SER A 196 -6.20 2.76 -16.45
N THR A 197 -5.14 2.96 -15.65
CA THR A 197 -3.77 2.52 -15.97
C THR A 197 -3.35 1.28 -15.17
N MET A 198 -4.19 0.81 -14.24
CA MET A 198 -3.87 -0.32 -13.40
C MET A 198 -4.05 -1.64 -14.16
N PRO A 199 -3.04 -2.52 -14.24
CA PRO A 199 -3.19 -3.86 -14.81
C PRO A 199 -4.41 -4.63 -14.25
N GLY A 200 -5.33 -5.02 -15.13
CA GLY A 200 -6.55 -5.74 -14.75
C GLY A 200 -7.68 -4.86 -14.22
N TYR A 201 -7.64 -3.54 -14.47
CA TYR A 201 -8.80 -2.68 -14.28
C TYR A 201 -10.00 -3.14 -15.13
N PHE A 202 -11.18 -2.67 -14.76
CA PHE A 202 -12.40 -2.80 -15.55
C PHE A 202 -13.02 -1.43 -15.82
N SER A 203 -13.68 -1.29 -16.96
CA SER A 203 -14.41 -0.07 -17.30
C SER A 203 -15.72 -0.01 -16.50
N VAL A 204 -16.07 1.20 -16.09
CA VAL A 204 -17.39 1.51 -15.53
C VAL A 204 -18.04 2.51 -16.47
N SER A 205 -19.25 2.20 -16.92
CA SER A 205 -20.10 3.06 -17.73
C SER A 205 -21.34 3.46 -16.94
N GLY A 206 -22.16 4.35 -17.47
CA GLY A 206 -23.47 4.59 -16.88
C GLY A 206 -24.25 5.65 -17.63
N VAL A 207 -25.51 5.76 -17.24
CA VAL A 207 -26.48 6.70 -17.79
C VAL A 207 -27.06 7.51 -16.64
N TYR A 208 -27.32 8.79 -16.89
CA TYR A 208 -27.99 9.65 -15.90
C TYR A 208 -29.30 9.02 -15.42
N GLY A 209 -29.55 9.08 -14.11
CA GLY A 209 -30.74 8.50 -13.48
C GLY A 209 -30.64 7.00 -13.17
N LEU A 210 -29.65 6.29 -13.71
CA LEU A 210 -29.34 4.91 -13.36
C LEU A 210 -28.22 4.82 -12.33
N LYS A 211 -28.21 3.73 -11.57
CA LYS A 211 -27.14 3.41 -10.65
C LYS A 211 -26.02 2.67 -11.35
N TYR A 212 -24.82 2.71 -10.78
CA TYR A 212 -23.68 1.99 -11.34
C TYR A 212 -23.91 0.48 -11.50
N SER A 213 -24.69 -0.14 -10.62
CA SER A 213 -24.96 -1.58 -10.73
C SER A 213 -25.85 -1.97 -11.91
N ASP A 214 -26.67 -1.04 -12.42
CA ASP A 214 -27.63 -1.32 -13.50
C ASP A 214 -26.91 -1.69 -14.81
N ASP A 215 -25.81 -1.00 -15.13
CA ASP A 215 -25.06 -1.20 -16.38
C ASP A 215 -23.76 -2.01 -16.21
N ASN A 216 -23.29 -2.21 -14.97
CA ASN A 216 -21.95 -2.76 -14.71
C ASN A 216 -21.94 -4.02 -13.84
N GLY A 217 -23.09 -4.47 -13.34
CA GLY A 217 -23.17 -5.55 -12.35
C GLY A 217 -22.59 -5.12 -10.99
N ASP A 218 -22.00 -6.06 -10.25
CA ASP A 218 -21.44 -5.75 -8.92
C ASP A 218 -20.08 -5.04 -9.01
N VAL A 219 -20.12 -3.71 -9.02
CA VAL A 219 -18.93 -2.84 -9.04
C VAL A 219 -18.12 -2.99 -7.75
N ASN A 220 -18.78 -3.10 -6.60
CA ASN A 220 -18.11 -3.26 -5.30
C ASN A 220 -17.28 -4.55 -5.26
N ALA A 221 -17.84 -5.67 -5.74
CA ALA A 221 -17.11 -6.93 -5.82
C ALA A 221 -15.87 -6.81 -6.70
N LYS A 222 -15.99 -6.20 -7.89
CA LYS A 222 -14.87 -6.01 -8.82
C LYS A 222 -13.79 -5.07 -8.24
N ILE A 223 -14.17 -4.00 -7.53
CA ILE A 223 -13.21 -3.14 -6.80
C ILE A 223 -12.46 -3.96 -5.75
N ASN A 224 -13.17 -4.77 -4.96
CA ASN A 224 -12.57 -5.61 -3.92
C ASN A 224 -11.64 -6.69 -4.49
N GLU A 225 -11.98 -7.30 -5.62
CA GLU A 225 -11.10 -8.24 -6.33
C GLU A 225 -9.79 -7.56 -6.74
N LEU A 226 -9.86 -6.33 -7.23
CA LEU A 226 -8.68 -5.56 -7.63
C LEU A 226 -7.82 -5.18 -6.42
N ILE A 227 -8.44 -4.72 -5.32
CA ILE A 227 -7.75 -4.47 -4.06
C ILE A 227 -7.03 -5.73 -3.58
N LYS A 228 -7.70 -6.89 -3.62
CA LYS A 228 -7.12 -8.17 -3.22
C LYS A 228 -5.95 -8.56 -4.12
N LYS A 229 -6.10 -8.46 -5.45
CA LYS A 229 -5.03 -8.73 -6.40
C LYS A 229 -3.78 -7.91 -6.08
N TYR A 230 -3.94 -6.61 -5.83
CA TYR A 230 -2.81 -5.74 -5.52
C TYR A 230 -2.22 -6.01 -4.13
N ALA A 231 -3.03 -6.41 -3.15
CA ALA A 231 -2.52 -6.88 -1.87
C ALA A 231 -1.64 -8.14 -2.05
N ASP A 232 -2.08 -9.09 -2.88
CA ASP A 232 -1.31 -10.29 -3.20
C ASP A 232 0.01 -9.93 -3.91
N GLN A 233 0.00 -8.91 -4.76
CA GLN A 233 1.17 -8.34 -5.43
C GLN A 233 2.07 -7.47 -4.53
N GLY A 234 1.72 -7.28 -3.26
CA GLY A 234 2.55 -6.55 -2.30
C GLY A 234 2.31 -5.05 -2.28
N PHE A 235 1.07 -4.60 -2.49
CA PHE A 235 0.66 -3.22 -2.28
C PHE A 235 -0.19 -3.05 -1.03
N THR A 236 -0.01 -1.91 -0.37
CA THR A 236 -0.89 -1.42 0.68
C THR A 236 -1.96 -0.51 0.08
N TYR A 237 -3.25 -0.78 0.36
CA TYR A 237 -4.37 0.03 -0.12
C TYR A 237 -4.69 1.19 0.84
N LEU A 238 -4.44 2.42 0.41
CA LEU A 238 -4.67 3.62 1.22
C LEU A 238 -6.13 4.08 1.24
N GLY A 239 -6.88 3.77 0.18
CA GLY A 239 -8.25 4.27 0.00
C GLY A 239 -8.53 4.77 -1.41
N PHE A 240 -9.56 5.61 -1.57
CA PHE A 240 -9.97 6.14 -2.86
C PHE A 240 -10.34 7.62 -2.81
N VAL A 241 -10.22 8.29 -3.96
CA VAL A 241 -10.90 9.55 -4.26
C VAL A 241 -11.71 9.36 -5.54
N GLY A 242 -13.03 9.52 -5.40
CA GLY A 242 -14.00 9.11 -6.40
C GLY A 242 -14.23 7.59 -6.35
N THR A 243 -15.36 7.15 -5.78
CA THR A 243 -15.87 5.77 -5.90
C THR A 243 -17.22 5.77 -6.63
N HIS A 244 -17.61 4.58 -7.07
CA HIS A 244 -18.83 4.29 -7.80
C HIS A 244 -19.46 3.06 -7.16
N ASP A 245 -20.05 3.22 -5.98
CA ASP A 245 -20.65 2.09 -5.29
C ASP A 245 -21.89 1.62 -6.05
N ASN A 246 -22.28 0.35 -5.91
CA ASN A 246 -23.44 -0.22 -6.61
C ASN A 246 -24.73 0.62 -6.49
N ASN A 247 -24.89 1.32 -5.36
CA ASN A 247 -26.08 2.10 -5.05
C ASN A 247 -25.99 3.57 -5.48
N ASP A 248 -24.84 4.03 -5.94
CA ASP A 248 -24.63 5.41 -6.36
C ASP A 248 -25.20 5.63 -7.77
N TYR A 249 -25.87 6.77 -7.95
CA TYR A 249 -26.25 7.23 -9.28
C TYR A 249 -25.02 7.58 -10.11
N TYR A 250 -25.11 7.37 -11.41
CA TYR A 250 -24.02 7.62 -12.33
C TYR A 250 -23.56 9.09 -12.30
N ASN A 251 -22.30 9.31 -11.94
CA ASN A 251 -21.69 10.63 -11.89
C ASN A 251 -20.87 10.91 -13.15
N TYR A 252 -21.53 11.41 -14.19
CA TYR A 252 -20.91 11.78 -15.47
C TYR A 252 -19.96 12.99 -15.40
N ARG A 253 -19.90 13.70 -14.26
CA ARG A 253 -19.03 14.87 -14.06
C ARG A 253 -17.65 14.49 -13.50
N GLN A 254 -17.55 13.34 -12.83
CA GLN A 254 -16.29 12.86 -12.27
C GLN A 254 -15.37 12.32 -13.38
N ALA A 255 -14.08 12.67 -13.35
CA ALA A 255 -13.14 12.30 -14.42
C ALA A 255 -12.63 10.85 -14.35
N GLY A 256 -13.05 10.08 -13.35
CA GLY A 256 -12.66 8.70 -13.13
C GLY A 256 -12.65 8.30 -11.65
N ILE A 257 -12.27 7.05 -11.39
CA ILE A 257 -11.99 6.52 -10.05
C ILE A 257 -10.49 6.56 -9.82
N TRP A 258 -10.07 6.79 -8.59
CA TRP A 258 -8.68 6.59 -8.21
C TRP A 258 -8.60 5.80 -6.92
N LEU A 259 -8.12 4.57 -7.06
CA LEU A 259 -7.64 3.79 -5.95
C LEU A 259 -6.18 4.14 -5.69
N HIS A 260 -5.85 4.34 -4.42
CA HIS A 260 -4.51 4.68 -3.99
C HIS A 260 -3.86 3.46 -3.38
N PHE A 261 -2.80 3.00 -4.04
CA PHE A 261 -1.99 1.86 -3.61
C PHE A 261 -0.54 2.31 -3.45
N VAL A 262 0.14 1.80 -2.43
CA VAL A 262 1.56 2.05 -2.23
C VAL A 262 2.30 0.71 -2.16
N PRO A 263 3.35 0.50 -2.98
CA PRO A 263 4.17 -0.70 -2.88
C PRO A 263 4.73 -0.90 -1.48
N ASN A 264 4.66 -2.13 -0.99
CA ASN A 264 5.32 -2.52 0.24
C ASN A 264 6.83 -2.43 0.10
N LYS A 265 7.52 -2.19 1.22
CA LYS A 265 8.97 -2.08 1.28
C LYS A 265 9.59 -3.35 1.86
N ASN A 266 10.84 -3.58 1.52
CA ASN A 266 11.70 -4.58 2.17
C ASN A 266 11.96 -4.21 3.64
N VAL A 267 12.41 -5.19 4.41
CA VAL A 267 12.85 -4.99 5.80
C VAL A 267 14.36 -5.12 5.89
N ILE A 268 15.00 -4.14 6.53
CA ILE A 268 16.45 -4.12 6.75
C ILE A 268 16.73 -4.66 8.16
N VAL A 269 17.68 -5.58 8.28
CA VAL A 269 18.08 -6.17 9.56
C VAL A 269 19.54 -5.87 9.84
N ASN A 270 19.80 -5.11 10.90
CA ASN A 270 21.11 -4.63 11.31
C ASN A 270 21.62 -5.40 12.54
N TYR A 271 22.95 -5.51 12.64
CA TYR A 271 23.64 -6.20 13.73
C TYR A 271 24.73 -5.29 14.29
N VAL A 272 24.53 -4.79 15.52
CA VAL A 272 25.41 -3.77 16.11
C VAL A 272 25.86 -4.13 17.52
N ASP A 273 27.00 -3.60 17.95
CA ASP A 273 27.37 -3.62 19.37
C ASP A 273 26.55 -2.60 20.19
N GLU A 274 26.80 -2.55 21.49
CA GLU A 274 26.14 -1.63 22.43
C GLU A 274 26.34 -0.14 22.10
N ASN A 275 27.37 0.20 21.32
CA ASN A 275 27.67 1.56 20.88
C ASN A 275 27.10 1.86 19.48
N GLY A 276 26.40 0.90 18.86
CA GLY A 276 25.84 1.05 17.52
C GLY A 276 26.82 0.75 16.38
N LYS A 277 28.03 0.23 16.66
CA LYS A 277 28.99 -0.12 15.62
C LYS A 277 28.51 -1.39 14.88
N PRO A 278 28.46 -1.40 13.54
CA PRO A 278 28.11 -2.60 12.77
C PRO A 278 29.09 -3.76 13.05
N LEU A 279 28.53 -4.95 13.29
CA LEU A 279 29.27 -6.18 13.57
C LEU A 279 29.20 -7.20 12.42
N ALA A 280 28.20 -7.08 11.56
CA ALA A 280 28.00 -7.93 10.38
C ALA A 280 27.26 -7.15 9.30
N THR A 281 27.34 -7.64 8.06
CA THR A 281 26.52 -7.12 6.96
C THR A 281 25.04 -7.25 7.29
N SER A 282 24.28 -6.19 7.02
CA SER A 282 22.83 -6.16 7.17
C SER A 282 22.16 -7.12 6.21
N ASP A 283 21.08 -7.75 6.66
CA ASP A 283 20.23 -8.55 5.79
C ASP A 283 19.08 -7.72 5.23
N ILE A 284 18.63 -8.09 4.03
CA ILE A 284 17.45 -7.52 3.39
C ILE A 284 16.42 -8.64 3.28
N LEU A 285 15.32 -8.52 4.04
CA LEU A 285 14.17 -9.41 3.91
C LEU A 285 13.27 -8.86 2.82
N SER A 286 13.08 -9.62 1.76
CA SER A 286 12.24 -9.26 0.62
C SER A 286 11.75 -10.54 -0.04
N ARG A 287 10.43 -10.78 -0.01
CA ARG A 287 9.81 -11.95 -0.64
C ARG A 287 8.35 -11.70 -0.99
N ASN A 288 7.87 -12.36 -2.03
CA ASN A 288 6.45 -12.47 -2.33
C ASN A 288 6.10 -13.89 -2.79
N SER A 289 5.47 -14.66 -1.92
CA SER A 289 5.09 -16.05 -2.20
C SER A 289 3.86 -16.19 -3.09
N ASN A 290 3.11 -15.11 -3.32
CA ASN A 290 1.95 -15.12 -4.21
C ASN A 290 2.36 -14.99 -5.68
N ASN A 291 3.59 -14.54 -5.98
CA ASN A 291 4.09 -14.49 -7.34
C ASN A 291 4.32 -15.93 -7.87
N PRO A 292 3.68 -16.36 -8.96
CA PRO A 292 3.96 -17.68 -9.54
C PRO A 292 5.43 -17.87 -9.94
N ASN A 293 6.12 -16.79 -10.31
CA ASN A 293 7.55 -16.80 -10.60
C ASN A 293 8.36 -16.50 -9.33
N GLN A 294 8.95 -17.53 -8.73
CA GLN A 294 9.73 -17.41 -7.48
C GLN A 294 11.22 -17.06 -7.69
N LYS A 295 11.64 -16.65 -8.90
CA LYS A 295 12.98 -16.05 -9.09
C LYS A 295 13.09 -14.80 -8.22
N ASN A 296 14.30 -14.53 -7.68
CA ASN A 296 14.54 -13.38 -6.81
C ASN A 296 13.53 -13.27 -5.64
N ASN A 297 13.22 -14.41 -4.98
CA ASN A 297 12.24 -14.51 -3.90
C ASN A 297 10.82 -14.04 -4.28
N GLY A 298 10.46 -14.09 -5.57
CA GLY A 298 9.16 -13.64 -6.07
C GLY A 298 9.05 -12.13 -6.27
N ILE A 299 10.16 -11.39 -6.21
CA ILE A 299 10.19 -9.94 -6.40
C ILE A 299 10.50 -9.61 -7.85
N ASP A 300 9.61 -8.84 -8.48
CA ASP A 300 9.71 -8.36 -9.84
C ASP A 300 8.95 -7.03 -9.96
N GLU A 301 9.64 -5.93 -9.64
CA GLU A 301 9.04 -4.60 -9.59
C GLU A 301 8.53 -4.12 -10.96
N ASN A 302 9.15 -4.59 -12.05
CA ASN A 302 8.74 -4.25 -13.42
C ASN A 302 7.36 -4.84 -13.77
N ASN A 303 6.99 -5.94 -13.11
CA ASN A 303 5.69 -6.58 -13.24
C ASN A 303 4.82 -6.39 -11.98
N TYR A 304 5.12 -5.36 -11.19
CA TYR A 304 4.37 -4.95 -10.00
C TYR A 304 4.36 -6.00 -8.88
N TRP A 305 5.41 -6.81 -8.72
CA TRP A 305 5.54 -7.77 -7.62
C TRP A 305 6.52 -7.27 -6.56
N TYR A 306 5.96 -6.84 -5.43
CA TYR A 306 6.66 -6.26 -4.28
C TYR A 306 6.56 -7.19 -3.06
N PRO A 307 7.33 -6.94 -1.98
CA PRO A 307 7.27 -7.78 -0.78
C PRO A 307 5.85 -7.92 -0.21
N SER A 308 5.44 -9.14 0.11
CA SER A 308 4.10 -9.40 0.65
C SER A 308 4.10 -10.52 1.68
N GLY A 309 3.17 -10.42 2.62
CA GLY A 309 2.98 -11.36 3.73
C GLY A 309 3.89 -11.09 4.94
N GLU A 310 3.99 -12.12 5.79
CA GLU A 310 4.80 -12.09 7.00
C GLU A 310 6.29 -12.15 6.67
N TRP A 311 7.13 -11.61 7.55
CA TRP A 311 8.57 -11.76 7.56
C TRP A 311 9.05 -12.09 8.97
N GLN A 312 10.27 -12.63 9.04
CA GLN A 312 10.91 -12.98 10.29
C GLN A 312 12.40 -12.70 10.22
N ALA A 313 12.89 -11.97 11.22
CA ALA A 313 14.31 -11.70 11.43
C ALA A 313 14.81 -12.54 12.61
N ILE A 314 15.98 -13.16 12.45
CA ILE A 314 16.62 -13.99 13.47
C ILE A 314 18.02 -13.42 13.74
N ALA A 315 18.39 -13.32 15.01
CA ALA A 315 19.71 -12.89 15.42
C ALA A 315 20.80 -13.84 14.89
N LYS A 316 21.90 -13.28 14.37
CA LYS A 316 23.06 -14.05 13.92
C LYS A 316 23.93 -14.45 15.11
N THR A 317 24.64 -15.57 14.99
CA THR A 317 25.79 -15.84 15.87
C THR A 317 26.97 -15.00 15.39
N ILE A 318 27.52 -14.16 16.25
CA ILE A 318 28.64 -13.27 15.93
C ILE A 318 29.81 -13.61 16.85
N ASN A 319 30.96 -13.96 16.26
CA ASN A 319 32.14 -14.35 17.03
C ASN A 319 32.61 -13.24 17.97
N GLY A 320 32.80 -13.58 19.25
CA GLY A 320 33.23 -12.63 20.28
C GLY A 320 32.10 -11.79 20.88
N TYR A 321 30.85 -12.00 20.45
CA TYR A 321 29.69 -11.24 20.90
C TYR A 321 28.53 -12.15 21.32
N THR A 322 27.72 -11.70 22.27
CA THR A 322 26.47 -12.35 22.68
C THR A 322 25.31 -11.37 22.53
N LEU A 323 24.18 -11.83 21.99
CA LEU A 323 22.98 -11.00 21.84
C LEU A 323 22.54 -10.45 23.20
N ASP A 324 22.27 -9.15 23.27
CA ASP A 324 21.69 -8.51 24.45
C ASP A 324 20.16 -8.63 24.44
N THR A 325 19.66 -9.74 25.00
CA THR A 325 18.21 -10.01 25.07
C THR A 325 17.43 -9.00 25.91
N SER A 326 18.10 -8.18 26.72
CA SER A 326 17.47 -7.07 27.43
C SER A 326 17.13 -5.87 26.52
N LYS A 327 17.77 -5.79 25.35
CA LYS A 327 17.52 -4.72 24.36
C LYS A 327 16.66 -5.21 23.21
N THR A 328 16.91 -6.43 22.74
CA THR A 328 16.29 -6.98 21.52
C THR A 328 16.11 -8.49 21.66
N PRO A 329 14.91 -9.06 21.39
CA PRO A 329 14.71 -10.50 21.43
C PRO A 329 15.50 -11.20 20.31
N ALA A 330 15.73 -12.51 20.41
CA ALA A 330 16.50 -13.27 19.40
C ALA A 330 15.75 -13.48 18.08
N LYS A 331 14.44 -13.26 18.08
CA LYS A 331 13.53 -13.51 16.97
C LYS A 331 12.49 -12.41 16.93
N ILE A 332 12.29 -11.84 15.75
CA ILE A 332 11.41 -10.71 15.49
C ILE A 332 10.57 -11.07 14.27
N SER A 333 9.27 -10.77 14.28
CA SER A 333 8.36 -11.04 13.17
C SER A 333 7.42 -9.87 12.96
N GLY A 334 6.93 -9.72 11.75
CA GLY A 334 5.98 -8.69 11.36
C GLY A 334 5.55 -8.88 9.92
N LYS A 335 4.84 -7.89 9.35
CA LYS A 335 4.37 -7.93 7.96
C LYS A 335 5.07 -6.91 7.10
N PHE A 336 5.25 -7.24 5.82
CA PHE A 336 5.64 -6.24 4.83
C PHE A 336 4.49 -5.25 4.67
N ASN A 337 4.82 -3.96 4.66
CA ASN A 337 3.87 -2.87 4.48
C ASN A 337 4.55 -1.73 3.71
N SER A 338 3.81 -0.68 3.41
CA SER A 338 4.31 0.49 2.67
C SER A 338 5.34 1.33 3.42
N LEU A 339 5.55 1.10 4.72
CA LEU A 339 6.53 1.82 5.52
C LEU A 339 7.86 1.08 5.50
N MET A 340 8.95 1.83 5.40
CA MET A 340 10.28 1.23 5.51
C MET A 340 10.50 0.75 6.95
N GLN A 341 10.90 -0.51 7.09
CA GLN A 341 11.11 -1.15 8.39
C GLN A 341 12.58 -1.50 8.58
N SER A 342 13.11 -1.16 9.75
CA SER A 342 14.48 -1.46 10.13
C SER A 342 14.53 -2.06 11.52
N ILE A 343 15.07 -3.28 11.59
CA ILE A 343 15.22 -4.08 12.80
C ILE A 343 16.70 -4.09 13.16
N THR A 344 17.02 -3.82 14.42
CA THR A 344 18.41 -3.84 14.89
C THR A 344 18.53 -4.85 16.02
N PHE A 345 19.42 -5.83 15.88
CA PHE A 345 19.85 -6.70 16.98
C PHE A 345 21.09 -6.11 17.65
N VAL A 346 21.05 -5.97 18.97
CA VAL A 346 22.15 -5.37 19.76
C VAL A 346 22.93 -6.47 20.48
N TYR A 347 24.26 -6.42 20.43
CA TYR A 347 25.15 -7.42 21.01
C TYR A 347 26.11 -6.80 22.04
N LYS A 348 26.42 -7.58 23.07
CA LYS A 348 27.46 -7.32 24.07
C LYS A 348 28.73 -8.06 23.71
N LEU A 349 29.88 -7.41 23.87
CA LEU A 349 31.17 -8.09 23.77
C LEU A 349 31.25 -9.16 24.85
N VAL A 350 31.71 -10.36 24.49
CA VAL A 350 31.98 -11.40 25.49
C VAL A 350 33.24 -10.99 26.25
N ASN A 351 33.06 -10.37 27.42
CA ASN A 351 34.15 -10.07 28.34
C ASN A 351 34.66 -11.35 28.99
N ASN A 352 35.46 -12.12 28.23
CA ASN A 352 36.45 -13.03 28.76
C ASN A 352 37.39 -13.51 27.63
N PRO A 353 38.58 -12.91 27.45
CA PRO A 353 39.70 -13.75 27.12
C PRO A 353 39.95 -14.56 28.38
N LYS A 354 39.41 -15.78 28.48
CA LYS A 354 40.13 -16.77 29.27
C LYS A 354 41.50 -16.83 28.62
N LYS A 355 42.49 -16.16 29.24
CA LYS A 355 43.91 -16.32 28.97
C LYS A 355 44.10 -17.83 28.67
N PRO A 356 44.77 -18.23 27.58
CA PRO A 356 45.09 -19.63 27.38
C PRO A 356 45.67 -20.13 28.70
N VAL A 357 44.97 -21.05 29.36
CA VAL A 357 45.55 -21.72 30.51
C VAL A 357 46.71 -22.47 29.90
N ASN A 358 47.94 -22.04 30.21
CA ASN A 358 49.14 -22.70 29.75
C ASN A 358 48.93 -24.20 29.99
N PRO A 359 49.00 -25.07 28.96
CA PRO A 359 48.69 -26.48 29.14
C PRO A 359 49.54 -26.98 30.30
N LYS A 360 48.90 -27.56 31.32
CA LYS A 360 49.64 -28.25 32.37
C LYS A 360 50.56 -29.24 31.68
N GLN A 361 51.85 -29.13 31.97
CA GLN A 361 52.90 -30.00 31.46
C GLN A 361 52.42 -31.45 31.56
N PRO A 362 52.56 -32.28 30.51
CA PRO A 362 52.09 -33.65 30.52
C PRO A 362 52.64 -34.36 31.76
N VAL A 363 51.74 -34.92 32.57
CA VAL A 363 52.15 -35.80 33.67
C VAL A 363 52.83 -37.00 33.03
N LYS A 364 54.08 -37.28 33.45
CA LYS A 364 54.87 -38.42 33.00
C LYS A 364 54.02 -39.68 33.07
N PRO A 365 53.90 -40.49 31.99
CA PRO A 365 53.08 -41.69 31.99
C PRO A 365 53.50 -42.61 33.14
N THR A 366 52.54 -42.96 33.98
CA THR A 366 52.75 -44.01 34.98
C THR A 366 52.77 -45.35 34.25
N GLN A 367 53.77 -46.18 34.55
CA GLN A 367 53.98 -47.47 33.91
C GLN A 367 52.73 -48.36 34.03
N PRO A 368 52.27 -49.01 32.94
CA PRO A 368 51.09 -49.87 32.98
C PRO A 368 51.26 -51.00 33.99
N ALA A 369 50.23 -51.24 34.80
CA ALA A 369 50.16 -52.41 35.66
C ALA A 369 50.19 -53.70 34.82
N LYS A 370 50.92 -54.70 35.34
CA LYS A 370 51.12 -56.00 34.69
C LYS A 370 49.76 -56.67 34.38
N PRO A 371 49.53 -57.19 33.16
CA PRO A 371 48.24 -57.77 32.79
C PRO A 371 47.87 -58.98 33.66
N ALA A 372 46.61 -59.05 34.07
CA ALA A 372 46.05 -60.24 34.70
C ALA A 372 45.97 -61.40 33.70
N LYS A 373 46.22 -62.62 34.20
CA LYS A 373 46.29 -63.86 33.41
C LYS A 373 44.92 -64.18 32.77
N PRO A 374 44.84 -64.64 31.51
CA PRO A 374 43.57 -64.89 30.85
C PRO A 374 42.76 -66.01 31.51
N ALA A 375 41.45 -65.80 31.66
CA ALA A 375 40.51 -66.84 32.04
C ALA A 375 40.29 -67.84 30.88
N LYS A 376 40.12 -69.11 31.23
CA LYS A 376 40.01 -70.26 30.31
C LYS A 376 38.69 -70.20 29.51
N PRO A 377 38.66 -70.61 28.23
CA PRO A 377 37.46 -70.49 27.39
C PRO A 377 36.34 -71.44 27.86
N SER A 378 35.11 -70.94 27.91
CA SER A 378 33.90 -71.75 28.04
C SER A 378 33.37 -72.12 26.65
N GLN A 379 32.97 -73.38 26.47
CA GLN A 379 32.46 -73.93 25.21
C GLN A 379 31.15 -73.27 24.72
N PRO A 380 30.86 -73.27 23.40
CA PRO A 380 29.67 -72.64 22.86
C PRO A 380 28.41 -73.48 23.10
N LYS A 381 27.35 -72.86 23.61
CA LYS A 381 25.98 -73.41 23.53
C LYS A 381 25.38 -73.07 22.17
N THR A 382 25.00 -74.11 21.43
CA THR A 382 24.22 -74.06 20.20
C THR A 382 22.82 -73.48 20.48
N LYS A 383 22.43 -72.44 19.73
CA LYS A 383 21.03 -72.00 19.60
C LYS A 383 20.58 -72.23 18.17
N THR A 384 19.52 -73.00 18.02
CA THR A 384 18.83 -73.33 16.78
C THR A 384 18.17 -72.08 16.17
N PRO A 385 18.17 -71.88 14.84
CA PRO A 385 17.49 -70.74 14.21
C PRO A 385 15.97 -70.92 14.19
N ALA A 386 15.22 -69.86 14.52
CA ALA A 386 13.77 -69.82 14.36
C ALA A 386 13.37 -69.63 12.89
N LYS A 387 12.26 -70.27 12.50
CA LYS A 387 11.71 -70.36 11.14
C LYS A 387 11.11 -69.01 10.67
N PRO A 388 11.11 -68.67 9.36
CA PRO A 388 10.59 -67.39 8.88
C PRO A 388 9.06 -67.32 8.94
N VAL A 389 8.52 -66.17 9.33
CA VAL A 389 7.08 -65.87 9.33
C VAL A 389 6.69 -65.23 7.98
N LYS A 390 5.56 -65.68 7.41
CA LYS A 390 5.00 -65.25 6.10
C LYS A 390 4.23 -63.91 6.23
N PRO A 391 4.18 -63.05 5.19
CA PRO A 391 3.59 -61.72 5.31
C PRO A 391 2.05 -61.73 5.29
N THR A 392 1.42 -60.87 6.08
CA THR A 392 -0.03 -60.64 6.10
C THR A 392 -0.44 -59.53 5.12
N GLN A 393 -1.52 -59.74 4.39
CA GLN A 393 -2.10 -58.86 3.34
C GLN A 393 -3.00 -57.75 3.96
N PRO A 394 -3.23 -56.59 3.29
CA PRO A 394 -3.89 -55.44 3.91
C PRO A 394 -5.42 -55.52 3.90
N THR A 395 -6.04 -55.01 4.96
CA THR A 395 -7.50 -54.84 5.10
C THR A 395 -7.98 -53.51 4.51
N LYS A 396 -9.12 -53.58 3.80
CA LYS A 396 -9.84 -52.49 3.09
C LYS A 396 -10.52 -51.49 4.06
N PRO A 397 -10.79 -50.22 3.69
CA PRO A 397 -11.31 -49.21 4.61
C PRO A 397 -12.83 -49.29 4.80
N THR A 398 -13.27 -49.05 6.03
CA THR A 398 -14.67 -48.97 6.46
C THR A 398 -15.19 -47.53 6.38
N GLN A 399 -16.43 -47.37 5.87
CA GLN A 399 -17.18 -46.12 5.73
C GLN A 399 -17.47 -45.44 7.07
N LEU A 400 -17.47 -44.10 7.06
CA LEU A 400 -17.91 -43.25 8.17
C LEU A 400 -19.41 -42.94 8.10
N ILE A 401 -20.06 -43.08 9.25
CA ILE A 401 -21.47 -42.84 9.53
C ILE A 401 -21.68 -41.34 9.84
N LYS A 402 -22.83 -40.83 9.38
CA LYS A 402 -23.33 -39.47 9.57
C LYS A 402 -23.84 -39.24 11.00
N THR A 403 -23.68 -38.02 11.51
CA THR A 403 -24.51 -37.46 12.58
C THR A 403 -25.06 -36.10 12.16
N ASN A 404 -26.38 -35.97 12.28
CA ASN A 404 -27.15 -34.75 12.09
C ASN A 404 -27.11 -33.89 13.36
N VAL A 405 -26.98 -32.56 13.21
CA VAL A 405 -27.69 -31.59 14.06
C VAL A 405 -28.27 -30.52 13.15
N ASN A 406 -29.45 -30.07 13.57
CA ASN A 406 -30.54 -29.46 12.85
C ASN A 406 -30.56 -27.96 13.16
N GLU A 407 -30.66 -27.09 12.16
CA GLU A 407 -31.30 -25.78 12.33
C GLU A 407 -31.99 -25.34 11.03
N LYS A 408 -33.18 -24.78 11.21
CA LYS A 408 -34.30 -24.68 10.26
C LYS A 408 -34.27 -23.38 9.46
N LYS A 409 -34.55 -23.52 8.15
CA LYS A 409 -35.41 -22.69 7.25
C LYS A 409 -35.04 -21.19 7.05
N THR A 410 -35.00 -20.63 5.84
CA THR A 410 -35.86 -20.80 4.64
C THR A 410 -35.10 -20.31 3.37
N VAL A 411 -34.89 -21.12 2.33
CA VAL A 411 -35.61 -21.19 1.01
C VAL A 411 -35.51 -19.87 0.19
N SER A 412 -34.84 -19.81 -0.97
CA SER A 412 -35.31 -20.41 -2.23
C SER A 412 -34.17 -20.71 -3.24
N LEU A 413 -34.24 -21.91 -3.83
CA LEU A 413 -33.68 -22.29 -5.14
C LEU A 413 -34.56 -21.62 -6.24
N VAL A 414 -34.25 -21.53 -7.54
CA VAL A 414 -33.82 -22.50 -8.55
C VAL A 414 -33.53 -21.70 -9.84
N ASN A 415 -32.52 -22.08 -10.62
CA ASN A 415 -32.71 -22.37 -12.05
C ASN A 415 -31.48 -23.06 -12.64
N ASP A 416 -31.63 -24.37 -12.81
CA ASP A 416 -30.87 -25.19 -13.75
C ASP A 416 -31.17 -24.77 -15.20
N LYS A 417 -30.15 -24.84 -16.06
CA LYS A 417 -30.24 -25.40 -17.42
C LYS A 417 -28.85 -25.74 -17.97
N GLU A 418 -28.68 -27.02 -18.30
CA GLU A 418 -28.00 -27.63 -19.49
C GLU A 418 -26.68 -27.06 -20.05
N LYS A 419 -25.76 -27.80 -20.68
CA LYS A 419 -25.31 -29.22 -20.76
C LYS A 419 -24.08 -29.15 -21.71
N ILE A 420 -22.90 -29.63 -21.28
CA ILE A 420 -21.91 -30.48 -22.03
C ILE A 420 -21.11 -29.87 -23.24
N PRO A 421 -19.83 -30.25 -23.55
CA PRO A 421 -18.63 -30.53 -22.74
C PRO A 421 -17.27 -30.02 -23.36
N SER A 422 -16.19 -30.27 -22.61
CA SER A 422 -14.73 -30.34 -22.92
C SER A 422 -14.15 -30.07 -24.32
N LYS A 423 -13.00 -29.37 -24.34
CA LYS A 423 -11.80 -29.86 -25.06
C LYS A 423 -10.49 -29.36 -24.43
N ASN A 424 -9.70 -30.31 -23.91
CA ASN A 424 -8.29 -30.15 -23.58
C ASN A 424 -7.45 -29.75 -24.80
N ARG A 425 -6.46 -28.86 -24.60
CA ARG A 425 -5.13 -28.97 -25.21
C ARG A 425 -4.06 -28.44 -24.24
N GLU A 426 -3.14 -29.33 -23.88
CA GLU A 426 -1.85 -29.01 -23.27
C GLU A 426 -0.80 -28.68 -24.35
N ALA A 427 0.17 -27.85 -23.92
CA ALA A 427 1.57 -27.71 -24.38
C ALA A 427 1.81 -27.01 -25.74
N LEU A 428 2.79 -26.10 -25.91
CA LEU A 428 4.23 -26.11 -25.54
C LEU A 428 4.82 -24.66 -25.52
N PRO A 429 6.08 -24.45 -25.04
CA PRO A 429 6.64 -23.14 -24.74
C PRO A 429 7.26 -22.45 -25.97
N GLN A 430 7.41 -21.12 -25.90
CA GLN A 430 8.24 -20.38 -26.84
C GLN A 430 9.24 -19.49 -26.11
N THR A 431 10.51 -19.84 -26.27
CA THR A 431 11.70 -19.04 -26.03
C THR A 431 11.91 -18.05 -27.16
N GLY A 432 12.39 -16.85 -26.85
CA GLY A 432 12.90 -15.89 -27.83
C GLY A 432 13.40 -14.65 -27.12
N GLU A 433 14.71 -14.59 -26.91
CA GLU A 433 15.46 -13.40 -26.50
C GLU A 433 15.17 -12.21 -27.44
N ASN A 434 15.26 -10.98 -26.92
CA ASN A 434 16.19 -9.98 -27.45
C ASN A 434 16.25 -8.73 -26.57
N ASN A 435 17.49 -8.25 -26.46
CA ASN A 435 17.99 -7.12 -25.70
C ASN A 435 17.27 -5.79 -25.99
N SER A 436 16.97 -5.05 -24.92
CA SER A 436 16.98 -3.59 -24.96
C SER A 436 17.57 -3.06 -23.66
N GLN A 437 18.82 -2.65 -23.79
CA GLN A 437 19.65 -1.93 -22.85
C GLN A 437 18.97 -0.60 -22.45
N SER A 438 18.50 -0.48 -21.20
CA SER A 438 18.15 0.82 -20.62
C SER A 438 18.11 0.74 -19.08
N GLN A 439 19.22 1.15 -18.48
CA GLN A 439 19.34 1.75 -17.14
C GLN A 439 18.60 1.07 -15.98
N THR A 440 19.16 -0.06 -15.54
CA THR A 440 19.08 -0.51 -14.14
C THR A 440 19.72 0.54 -13.23
N MET A 441 18.92 1.40 -12.61
CA MET A 441 19.37 2.23 -11.50
C MET A 441 19.39 1.34 -10.25
N SER A 442 20.53 0.65 -10.09
CA SER A 442 20.89 -0.11 -8.90
C SER A 442 20.86 0.81 -7.68
N PHE A 443 19.88 0.65 -6.79
CA PHE A 443 19.96 1.18 -5.43
C PHE A 443 20.80 0.25 -4.53
N ILE A 444 21.97 -0.16 -5.03
CA ILE A 444 23.06 -0.70 -4.21
C ILE A 444 24.06 0.45 -4.02
N GLY A 445 24.09 0.99 -2.80
CA GLY A 445 25.16 1.85 -2.33
C GLY A 445 24.73 3.29 -2.04
N ILE A 446 24.42 3.55 -0.76
CA ILE A 446 24.92 4.64 0.11
C ILE A 446 23.89 4.81 1.24
N LEU A 447 24.15 4.19 2.39
CA LEU A 447 23.78 4.79 3.68
C LEU A 447 24.73 4.27 4.79
N LEU A 448 26.01 4.59 4.61
CA LEU A 448 27.02 4.57 5.67
C LEU A 448 27.51 6.00 5.83
N ALA A 449 26.72 6.85 6.51
CA ALA A 449 27.17 8.09 7.16
C ALA A 449 25.98 8.84 7.79
N MET A 450 25.48 8.38 8.94
CA MET A 450 24.74 9.26 9.88
C MET A 450 24.97 8.82 11.31
N PHE A 451 26.21 8.83 11.78
CA PHE A 451 26.54 9.03 13.20
C PHE A 451 27.97 9.57 13.27
N GLY A 452 28.10 10.89 13.36
CA GLY A 452 29.39 11.54 13.51
C GLY A 452 29.33 13.04 13.32
N SER A 453 28.93 13.76 14.37
CA SER A 453 29.51 15.03 14.85
C SER A 453 28.48 15.88 15.61
N SER A 454 28.39 15.63 16.91
CA SER A 454 28.01 16.63 17.90
C SER A 454 29.29 17.14 18.56
N LEU A 455 29.84 18.27 18.11
CA LEU A 455 30.81 19.10 18.82
C LEU A 455 30.75 20.50 18.18
N GLY A 456 30.31 21.50 18.95
CA GLY A 456 30.06 22.87 18.48
C GLY A 456 31.26 23.79 18.56
N PHE A 457 31.14 24.96 17.94
CA PHE A 457 31.82 26.24 18.21
C PHE A 457 30.89 27.32 17.61
N LEU A 458 30.26 28.16 18.43
CA LEU A 458 30.68 29.53 18.81
C LEU A 458 30.37 30.59 17.74
N ASP A 459 29.66 31.63 18.21
CA ASP A 459 29.46 32.95 17.62
C ASP A 459 30.57 33.45 16.70
N ILE A 460 30.19 34.18 15.64
CA ILE A 460 30.70 35.53 15.33
C ILE A 460 29.78 36.20 14.28
N LYS A 461 29.02 37.18 14.78
CA LYS A 461 28.91 38.58 14.31
C LYS A 461 28.97 38.89 12.80
N LYS A 462 27.86 39.48 12.34
CA LYS A 462 27.72 40.49 11.27
C LYS A 462 29.00 41.29 10.99
N ARG A 463 29.40 41.38 9.72
CA ARG A 463 29.81 42.63 9.08
C ARG A 463 29.33 42.70 7.63
N HIS A 464 29.00 43.94 7.28
CA HIS A 464 28.54 44.49 6.02
C HIS A 464 29.72 44.76 5.06
N ASN A 465 29.36 45.02 3.80
CA ASN A 465 30.14 45.59 2.66
C ASN A 465 31.01 44.59 1.88
N ASP A 466 31.00 44.54 0.54
CA ASP A 466 30.53 45.47 -0.51
C ASP A 466 29.55 44.81 -1.51
#